data_AF-A0A7S1LXZ4-F1
#
_entry.id   AF-A0A7S1LXZ4-F1
#
_cell.length_a   1.000
_cell.length_b   1.000
_cell.length_c   1.000
_cell.angle_alpha   90.00
_cell.angle_beta   90.00
_cell.angle_gamma   90.00
#
_symmetry.space_group_name_H-M   'P 1'
#
loop_
_entity.id
_entity.type
_entity.pdbx_description
1 polymer ?
#
loop_
_entity_poly.entity_id
_entity_poly.type
_entity_poly.pdbx_seq_one_letter_code
_entity_poly.pdbx_strand_id
1 'polypeptide(L)'
;RPGDVERVLAIHTPLRLEFFERSARSGLRVDWKAPYGVARETFSNLVQLAKQVQSSSSDVVGYGLASKPVTGTNQDALWKAMLYAMRKPAECGLKVDGVSVRDMSGYMQR
;
A
#
# COMPACT_ATOMS: atom_id res chain seq x y z
N ARG A 1 35.23 -3.40 -15.42
CA ARG A 1 35.77 -2.52 -14.36
C ARG A 1 34.65 -1.56 -13.98
N PRO A 2 34.35 -1.34 -12.68
CA PRO A 2 33.41 -0.30 -12.29
C PRO A 2 33.91 1.03 -12.88
N GLY A 3 33.02 1.76 -13.57
CA GLY A 3 33.36 3.10 -14.08
C GLY A 3 33.52 4.09 -12.93
N ASP A 4 34.20 5.20 -13.18
CA ASP A 4 34.40 6.26 -12.18
C ASP A 4 33.13 7.07 -11.88
N VAL A 5 32.06 6.80 -12.63
CA VAL A 5 30.74 7.44 -12.55
C VAL A 5 29.65 6.38 -12.46
N GLU A 6 28.58 6.73 -11.76
CA GLU A 6 27.37 5.92 -11.65
C GLU A 6 26.13 6.73 -12.04
N ARG A 7 25.15 6.06 -12.64
CA ARG A 7 23.84 6.62 -12.99
C ARG A 7 22.87 6.34 -11.86
N VAL A 8 22.29 7.40 -11.30
CA VAL A 8 21.40 7.34 -10.16
C VAL A 8 19.99 7.68 -10.60
N LEU A 9 19.04 6.82 -10.21
CA LEU A 9 17.62 7.11 -10.18
C LEU A 9 17.21 7.36 -8.74
N ALA A 10 16.81 8.59 -8.42
CA ALA A 10 16.34 8.96 -7.09
C ALA A 10 14.81 9.11 -7.10
N ILE A 11 14.18 8.65 -6.01
CA ILE A 11 12.74 8.77 -5.77
C ILE A 11 12.54 9.60 -4.49
N HIS A 12 11.84 10.72 -4.60
CA HIS A 12 11.58 11.64 -3.49
C HIS A 12 10.09 11.70 -3.12
N THR A 13 9.81 12.26 -1.94
CA THR A 13 8.46 12.56 -1.43
C THR A 13 8.33 14.07 -1.15
N PRO A 14 7.39 14.82 -1.75
CA PRO A 14 6.33 14.37 -2.67
C PRO A 14 6.91 13.76 -3.96
N LEU A 15 6.14 12.85 -4.59
CA LEU A 15 6.62 11.97 -5.67
C LEU A 15 7.36 12.75 -6.76
N ARG A 16 8.68 12.58 -6.81
CA ARG A 16 9.55 13.13 -7.85
C ARG A 16 10.62 12.10 -8.19
N LEU A 17 10.77 11.83 -9.47
CA LEU A 17 11.83 10.96 -9.98
C LEU A 17 12.92 11.83 -10.62
N GLU A 18 14.17 11.61 -10.25
CA GLU A 18 15.32 12.35 -10.77
C GLU A 18 16.37 11.38 -11.31
N PHE A 19 16.88 11.66 -12.51
CA PHE A 19 17.99 10.94 -13.13
C PHE A 19 19.21 11.86 -13.17
N PHE A 20 20.33 11.40 -12.62
CA PHE A 20 21.59 12.13 -12.69
C PHE A 20 22.79 11.19 -12.64
N GLU A 21 23.95 11.70 -13.05
CA GLU A 21 25.24 11.01 -12.93
C GLU A 21 25.99 11.59 -11.72
N ARG A 22 26.68 10.73 -10.99
CA ARG A 22 27.58 11.16 -9.91
C ARG A 22 28.88 10.37 -9.94
N SER A 23 29.93 10.93 -9.35
CA SER A 23 31.19 10.20 -9.17
C SER A 23 30.98 9.04 -8.19
N ALA A 24 31.42 7.84 -8.56
CA ALA A 24 31.39 6.68 -7.69
C ALA A 24 32.34 6.83 -6.48
N ARG A 25 33.31 7.75 -6.55
CA ARG A 25 34.29 8.00 -5.49
C ARG A 25 33.84 9.08 -4.50
N SER A 26 33.33 10.20 -5.00
CA SER A 26 32.98 11.36 -4.15
C SER A 26 31.48 11.54 -3.93
N GLY A 27 30.62 10.87 -4.70
CA GLY A 27 29.17 11.05 -4.67
C GLY A 27 28.68 12.39 -5.23
N LEU A 28 29.59 13.27 -5.68
CA LEU A 28 29.25 14.56 -6.26
C LEU A 28 28.62 14.39 -7.63
N ARG A 29 27.59 15.20 -7.91
CA ARG A 29 26.96 15.25 -9.23
C ARG A 29 27.96 15.68 -10.29
N VAL A 30 27.90 15.00 -11.42
CA VAL A 30 28.73 15.31 -12.59
C VAL A 30 27.85 15.60 -13.79
N ASP A 31 28.46 16.14 -14.84
CA ASP A 31 27.77 16.42 -16.10
C ASP A 31 27.27 15.12 -16.74
N TRP A 32 25.96 15.09 -17.04
CA TRP A 32 25.28 13.92 -17.56
C TRP A 32 25.66 13.66 -19.01
N LYS A 33 26.29 12.51 -19.28
CA LYS A 33 26.77 12.16 -20.63
C LYS A 33 25.80 11.33 -21.46
N ALA A 34 24.75 10.78 -20.86
CA ALA A 34 23.80 9.97 -21.61
C ALA A 34 22.86 10.83 -22.48
N PRO A 35 22.43 10.36 -23.66
CA PRO A 35 21.46 11.10 -24.47
C PRO A 35 20.13 11.28 -23.72
N TYR A 36 19.53 12.46 -23.86
CA TYR A 36 18.22 12.76 -23.28
C TYR A 36 17.14 11.74 -23.69
N GLY A 37 17.17 11.27 -24.95
CA GLY A 37 16.24 10.26 -25.46
C GLY A 37 16.25 8.97 -24.64
N VAL A 38 17.44 8.51 -24.23
CA VAL A 38 17.59 7.29 -23.41
C VAL A 38 16.99 7.50 -22.02
N ALA A 39 17.24 8.65 -21.39
CA ALA A 39 16.64 8.98 -20.09
C ALA A 39 15.11 9.07 -20.17
N ARG A 40 14.57 9.63 -21.26
CA ARG A 40 13.12 9.71 -21.46
C ARG A 40 12.48 8.33 -21.65
N GLU A 41 13.16 7.44 -22.35
CA GLU A 41 12.69 6.07 -22.58
C GLU A 41 12.67 5.27 -21.26
N THR A 42 13.70 5.41 -20.42
CA THR A 42 13.71 4.74 -19.10
C THR A 42 12.57 5.20 -18.20
N PHE A 43 12.23 6.49 -18.23
CA PHE A 43 11.02 6.99 -17.53
C PHE A 43 9.74 6.36 -18.08
N SER A 44 9.60 6.27 -19.39
CA SER A 44 8.41 5.68 -20.03
C SER A 44 8.25 4.21 -19.63
N ASN A 45 9.36 3.46 -19.65
CA ASN A 45 9.39 2.05 -19.26
C ASN A 45 9.07 1.86 -17.76
N LEU A 46 9.59 2.72 -16.88
CA LEU A 46 9.25 2.70 -15.45
C LEU A 46 7.76 2.93 -15.21
N VAL A 47 7.17 3.92 -15.90
CA VAL A 47 5.73 4.19 -15.80
C VAL A 47 4.91 3.00 -16.30
N GLN A 48 5.34 2.37 -17.39
CA GLN A 48 4.66 1.18 -17.92
C GLN A 48 4.72 0.00 -16.94
N LEU A 49 5.88 -0.27 -16.34
CA LEU A 49 6.04 -1.29 -15.31
C LEU A 49 5.18 -0.97 -14.08
N ALA A 50 5.14 0.29 -13.64
CA ALA A 50 4.31 0.70 -12.52
C ALA A 50 2.81 0.46 -12.80
N LYS A 51 2.35 0.78 -14.02
CA LYS A 51 0.96 0.48 -14.45
C LYS A 51 0.68 -1.02 -14.47
N GLN A 52 1.63 -1.83 -14.94
CA GLN A 52 1.49 -3.28 -14.94
C GLN A 52 1.41 -3.82 -13.50
N VAL A 53 2.28 -3.36 -12.61
CA VAL A 53 2.25 -3.73 -11.18
C VAL A 53 0.90 -3.35 -10.57
N GLN A 54 0.42 -2.11 -10.80
CA GLN A 54 -0.89 -1.66 -10.33
C GLN A 54 -2.05 -2.51 -10.87
N SER A 55 -1.98 -2.95 -12.14
CA SER A 55 -3.00 -3.84 -12.71
C SER A 55 -2.94 -5.26 -12.15
N SER A 56 -1.74 -5.71 -11.77
CA SER A 56 -1.49 -7.06 -11.24
C SER A 56 -1.63 -7.15 -9.72
N SER A 57 -1.61 -6.02 -9.01
CA SER A 57 -1.87 -5.95 -7.58
C SER A 57 -3.36 -6.21 -7.36
N SER A 58 -3.72 -7.48 -7.33
CA SER A 58 -5.02 -7.92 -6.86
C SER A 58 -5.12 -7.64 -5.36
N ASP A 59 -6.25 -7.09 -4.90
CA ASP A 59 -6.56 -6.96 -3.46
C ASP A 59 -6.59 -8.34 -2.75
N VAL A 60 -6.52 -9.44 -3.51
CA VAL A 60 -6.51 -10.82 -3.00
C VAL A 60 -5.13 -11.17 -2.45
N VAL A 61 -4.94 -10.97 -1.14
CA VAL A 61 -3.82 -11.54 -0.39
C VAL A 61 -4.07 -13.05 -0.23
N GLY A 62 -3.55 -13.87 -1.15
CA GLY A 62 -3.12 -15.28 -0.99
C GLY A 62 -4.03 -16.34 -0.34
N TYR A 63 -5.19 -16.00 0.21
CA TYR A 63 -6.02 -16.86 1.07
C TYR A 63 -7.46 -17.03 0.56
N GLY A 64 -7.69 -16.75 -0.72
CA GLY A 64 -8.90 -17.20 -1.44
C GLY A 64 -10.09 -16.25 -1.49
N LEU A 65 -10.26 -15.31 -0.56
CA LEU A 65 -11.26 -14.23 -0.66
C LEU A 65 -10.76 -13.04 0.17
N ALA A 66 -10.50 -11.90 -0.47
CA ALA A 66 -10.27 -10.64 0.22
C ALA A 66 -11.41 -9.69 -0.10
N SER A 67 -12.04 -9.13 0.93
CA SER A 67 -12.97 -8.03 0.72
C SER A 67 -12.19 -6.78 0.28
N LYS A 68 -12.86 -5.87 -0.43
CA LYS A 68 -12.31 -4.54 -0.66
C LYS A 68 -11.89 -3.90 0.67
N PRO A 69 -10.81 -3.11 0.72
CA PRO A 69 -10.44 -2.39 1.92
C PRO A 69 -11.61 -1.56 2.47
N VAL A 70 -11.84 -1.63 3.79
CA VAL A 70 -12.82 -0.76 4.45
C VAL A 70 -12.27 0.66 4.43
N THR A 71 -12.95 1.57 3.75
CA THR A 71 -12.57 2.98 3.61
C THR A 71 -13.59 3.90 4.30
N GLY A 72 -13.16 5.09 4.71
CA GLY A 72 -14.05 6.09 5.29
C GLY A 72 -14.37 5.92 6.79
N THR A 73 -13.70 5.00 7.48
CA THR A 73 -13.84 4.80 8.93
C THR A 73 -12.49 4.85 9.64
N ASN A 74 -12.48 5.41 10.85
CA ASN A 74 -11.32 5.36 11.74
C ASN A 74 -11.29 4.00 12.48
N GLN A 75 -10.11 3.56 12.94
CA GLN A 75 -9.94 2.27 13.63
C GLN A 75 -10.82 2.09 14.87
N ASP A 76 -10.97 3.11 15.72
CA ASP A 76 -11.85 3.11 16.89
C ASP A 76 -13.33 3.00 16.50
N ALA A 77 -13.75 3.66 15.41
CA ALA A 77 -15.11 3.53 14.90
C ALA A 77 -15.40 2.10 14.41
N LEU A 78 -14.43 1.48 13.74
CA LEU A 78 -14.52 0.08 13.32
C LEU A 78 -14.59 -0.85 14.53
N TRP A 79 -13.73 -0.65 15.53
CA TRP A 79 -13.72 -1.46 16.75
C TRP A 79 -15.03 -1.36 17.54
N LYS A 80 -15.57 -0.16 17.68
CA LYS A 80 -16.89 0.08 18.31
C LYS A 80 -18.01 -0.63 17.57
N ALA A 81 -18.01 -0.57 16.24
CA ALA A 81 -19.00 -1.26 15.41
C ALA A 81 -18.91 -2.79 15.57
N MET A 82 -17.69 -3.35 15.63
CA MET A 82 -17.49 -4.78 15.88
C MET A 82 -18.02 -5.23 17.25
N LEU A 83 -17.72 -4.47 18.31
CA LEU A 83 -18.25 -4.73 19.65
C LEU A 83 -19.77 -4.63 19.70
N TYR A 84 -20.34 -3.65 19.01
CA TYR A 84 -21.79 -3.47 18.90
C TYR A 84 -22.44 -4.66 18.22
N ALA A 85 -21.93 -5.09 17.06
CA ALA A 85 -22.43 -6.26 16.34
C ALA A 85 -22.31 -7.54 17.17
N MET A 86 -21.29 -7.65 18.03
CA MET A 86 -21.18 -8.76 18.96
C MET A 86 -22.26 -8.72 20.07
N ARG A 87 -22.61 -7.55 20.58
CA ARG A 87 -23.65 -7.44 21.62
C ARG A 87 -25.06 -7.50 21.07
N LYS A 88 -25.28 -7.02 19.85
CA LYS A 88 -26.61 -6.87 19.23
C LYS A 88 -26.63 -7.41 17.80
N PRO A 89 -26.41 -8.72 17.61
CA PRO A 89 -26.27 -9.29 16.28
C PRO A 89 -27.51 -9.12 15.38
N ALA A 90 -28.72 -9.24 15.95
CA ALA A 90 -29.96 -9.08 15.20
C ALA A 90 -30.14 -7.66 14.63
N GLU A 91 -29.77 -6.63 15.39
CA GLU A 91 -29.83 -5.23 14.95
C GLU A 91 -28.80 -4.91 13.85
N CYS A 92 -27.74 -5.72 13.76
CA CYS A 92 -26.72 -5.61 12.72
C CYS A 92 -27.02 -6.46 11.47
N GLY A 93 -28.23 -7.00 11.36
CA GLY A 93 -28.64 -7.80 10.20
C GLY A 93 -27.97 -9.18 10.12
N LEU A 94 -27.37 -9.66 11.21
CA LEU A 94 -26.88 -11.03 11.29
C LEU A 94 -28.08 -11.96 11.47
N LYS A 95 -28.15 -13.02 10.67
CA LYS A 95 -29.21 -14.03 10.78
C LYS A 95 -28.99 -14.85 12.05
N VAL A 96 -29.69 -14.47 13.12
CA VAL A 96 -29.65 -15.14 14.42
C VAL A 96 -31.06 -15.43 14.91
N ASP A 97 -31.35 -16.71 15.13
CA ASP A 97 -32.70 -17.16 15.45
C ASP A 97 -32.83 -17.56 16.95
N GLY A 98 -31.71 -17.62 17.70
CA GLY A 98 -31.68 -18.15 19.07
C GLY A 98 -30.49 -17.70 19.93
N VAL A 99 -29.97 -16.48 19.72
CA VAL A 99 -28.85 -15.95 20.53
C VAL A 99 -29.37 -15.11 21.69
N SER A 100 -28.94 -15.40 22.92
CA SER A 100 -29.30 -14.62 24.11
C SER A 100 -28.04 -14.02 24.73
N VAL A 101 -27.93 -12.70 24.69
CA VAL A 101 -26.77 -12.01 25.26
C VAL A 101 -27.04 -11.66 26.71
N ARG A 102 -26.17 -12.10 27.62
CA ARG A 102 -26.20 -11.78 29.05
C ARG A 102 -24.87 -11.19 29.50
N ASP A 103 -24.93 -10.05 30.16
CA ASP A 103 -23.77 -9.46 30.82
C ASP A 103 -23.57 -10.12 32.19
N MET A 104 -22.41 -10.76 32.36
CA MET A 104 -21.97 -11.37 33.61
C MET A 104 -20.89 -10.49 34.25
N SER A 105 -20.54 -10.76 35.51
CA SER A 105 -19.44 -10.04 36.16
C SER A 105 -18.11 -10.34 35.48
N GLY A 106 -17.62 -9.39 34.68
CA GLY A 106 -16.32 -9.44 34.01
C GLY A 106 -16.31 -10.05 32.61
N TYR A 107 -17.43 -10.58 32.10
CA TYR A 107 -17.53 -11.12 30.74
C TYR A 107 -18.98 -11.09 30.23
N MET A 108 -19.15 -11.32 28.94
CA MET A 108 -20.45 -11.42 28.28
C MET A 108 -20.65 -12.84 27.77
N GLN A 109 -21.82 -13.42 28.04
CA GLN A 109 -22.23 -14.76 27.60
C GLN A 109 -23.26 -14.63 26.46
N ARG A 110 -23.13 -15.47 25.41
CA ARG A 110 -24.00 -15.47 24.22
C ARG A 110 -24.73 -16.80 24.09
#